data_AF-S5FNP1-F1
#
_entry.id   AF-S5FNP1-F1
#
_cell.length_a   1.000
_cell.length_b   1.000
_cell.length_c   1.000
_cell.angle_alpha   90.00
_cell.angle_beta   90.00
_cell.angle_gamma   90.00
#
_symmetry.space_group_name_H-M   'P 1'
#
loop_
_entity.id
_entity.type
_entity.pdbx_description
1 polymer ?
#
loop_
_entity_poly.entity_id
_entity_poly.type
_entity_poly.pdbx_seq_one_letter_code
_entity_poly.pdbx_strand_id
1 'polypeptide(L)' 'WHSAGTFDVSSRTGGPFGTMKNPGEQSHAANAGLDIAVRLLDPIKDQLPILSYADFYQLAGVVAVEVTGGPEVPFHPGRQ' A
#
# COMPACT_ATOMS: atom_id res chain seq x y z
N TRP A 1 -0.58 -3.19 5.31
CA TRP A 1 0.03 -4.48 5.70
C TRP A 1 0.26 -5.39 4.49
N HIS A 2 -0.79 -5.90 3.84
CA HIS A 2 -0.67 -6.93 2.77
C HIS A 2 0.26 -6.52 1.62
N SER A 3 0.23 -5.25 1.20
CA SER A 3 1.14 -4.73 0.18
C SER A 3 2.63 -4.81 0.56
N ALA A 4 2.99 -4.87 1.84
CA ALA A 4 4.38 -4.96 2.30
C ALA A 4 4.78 -6.40 2.68
N GLY A 5 3.83 -7.18 3.20
CA GLY A 5 4.06 -8.52 3.75
C GLY A 5 4.39 -9.60 2.73
N THR A 6 4.55 -9.26 1.46
CA THR A 6 4.95 -10.18 0.38
C THR A 6 6.47 -10.25 0.18
N PHE A 7 7.26 -9.44 0.91
CA PHE A 7 8.71 -9.41 0.74
C PHE A 7 9.35 -10.75 1.17
N ASP A 8 10.09 -11.36 0.25
CA ASP A 8 10.95 -12.51 0.54
C ASP A 8 12.43 -12.07 0.57
N VAL A 9 13.09 -12.34 1.71
CA VAL A 9 14.50 -11.98 1.92
C VAL A 9 15.45 -12.71 0.96
N SER A 10 15.10 -13.95 0.59
CA SER A 10 16.00 -14.83 -0.18
C SER A 10 16.05 -14.40 -1.65
N SER A 11 14.88 -14.23 -2.27
CA SER A 11 14.76 -13.80 -3.67
C SER A 11 14.80 -12.28 -3.85
N ARG A 12 14.61 -11.50 -2.77
CA ARG A 12 14.42 -10.04 -2.80
C ARG A 12 13.27 -9.61 -3.71
N THR A 13 12.20 -10.39 -3.71
CA THR A 13 10.96 -10.11 -4.46
C THR A 13 9.81 -9.80 -3.53
N GLY A 14 8.72 -9.24 -4.08
CA GLY A 14 7.59 -8.74 -3.31
C GLY A 14 7.93 -7.46 -2.53
N GLY A 15 7.12 -7.12 -1.53
CA GLY A 15 7.28 -5.93 -0.73
C GLY A 15 6.48 -4.72 -1.24
N PRO A 16 6.66 -3.54 -0.59
CA PRO A 16 5.76 -2.40 -0.71
C PRO A 16 5.95 -1.58 -2.00
N PHE A 17 5.85 -2.21 -3.17
CA PHE A 17 6.12 -1.62 -4.48
C PHE A 17 4.85 -1.36 -5.31
N GLY A 18 3.72 -1.11 -4.63
CA GLY A 18 2.48 -0.66 -5.28
C GLY A 18 1.75 -1.71 -6.13
N THR A 19 2.13 -2.99 -6.02
CA THR A 19 1.58 -4.09 -6.84
C THR A 19 0.16 -4.51 -6.42
N MET A 20 -0.29 -4.13 -5.22
CA MET A 20 -1.66 -4.35 -4.72
C MET A 20 -2.76 -3.76 -5.63
N LYS A 21 -2.44 -2.79 -6.48
CA LYS A 21 -3.38 -2.26 -7.48
C LYS A 21 -3.68 -3.24 -8.62
N ASN A 22 -2.84 -4.26 -8.79
CA ASN A 22 -2.93 -5.18 -9.90
C ASN A 22 -3.96 -6.28 -9.60
N PRO A 23 -4.89 -6.59 -10.53
CA PRO A 23 -5.91 -7.62 -10.31
C PRO A 23 -5.35 -9.00 -9.93
N GLY A 24 -4.17 -9.34 -10.47
CA GLY A 24 -3.48 -10.60 -10.12
C GLY A 24 -3.22 -10.72 -8.63
N GLU A 25 -2.63 -9.70 -8.00
CA GLU A 25 -2.36 -9.72 -6.57
C GLU A 25 -3.64 -9.59 -5.73
N GLN A 26 -4.62 -8.78 -6.18
CA GLN A 26 -5.91 -8.67 -5.49
C GLN A 26 -6.68 -10.00 -5.44
N SER A 27 -6.50 -10.85 -6.46
CA SER A 27 -7.15 -12.17 -6.52
C SER A 27 -6.54 -13.22 -5.58
N HIS A 28 -5.41 -12.94 -4.94
CA HIS A 28 -4.89 -13.83 -3.91
C HIS A 28 -5.90 -13.96 -2.75
N ALA A 29 -6.17 -15.19 -2.31
CA ALA A 29 -7.20 -15.45 -1.29
C ALA A 29 -6.99 -14.64 0.01
N ALA A 30 -5.73 -14.41 0.41
CA ALA A 30 -5.40 -13.60 1.58
C ALA A 30 -5.78 -12.11 1.43
N ASN A 31 -5.95 -11.62 0.19
CA ASN A 31 -6.28 -10.23 -0.12
C ASN A 31 -7.79 -10.01 -0.37
N ALA A 32 -8.63 -11.01 -0.09
CA ALA A 32 -10.08 -10.90 -0.27
C ALA A 32 -10.65 -9.66 0.44
N GLY A 33 -11.37 -8.82 -0.33
CA GLY A 33 -11.98 -7.57 0.14
C GLY A 33 -11.09 -6.33 0.06
N LEU A 34 -9.79 -6.46 -0.26
CA LEU A 34 -8.90 -5.30 -0.39
C LEU A 34 -9.14 -4.49 -1.68
N ASP A 35 -9.84 -5.05 -2.66
CA ASP A 35 -10.32 -4.32 -3.84
C ASP A 35 -11.20 -3.12 -3.45
N ILE A 36 -11.98 -3.26 -2.36
CA ILE A 36 -12.81 -2.18 -1.82
C ILE A 36 -11.92 -1.03 -1.33
N ALA A 37 -10.86 -1.34 -0.58
CA ALA A 37 -9.93 -0.34 -0.06
C ALA A 37 -9.17 0.37 -1.19
N VAL A 38 -8.72 -0.37 -2.22
CA VAL A 38 -8.09 0.21 -3.41
C VAL A 38 -9.04 1.21 -4.08
N ARG A 39 -10.26 0.79 -4.39
CA ARG A 39 -11.27 1.66 -5.03
C ARG A 39 -11.65 2.89 -4.21
N LEU A 40 -11.65 2.79 -2.88
CA LEU A 40 -11.91 3.94 -2.00
C LEU A 40 -10.76 4.96 -2.03
N LEU A 41 -9.53 4.50 -2.23
CA LEU A 41 -8.34 5.34 -2.25
C LEU A 41 -8.03 5.92 -3.64
N ASP A 42 -8.47 5.27 -4.73
CA ASP A 42 -8.18 5.68 -6.11
C ASP A 42 -8.51 7.16 -6.40
N PRO A 43 -9.68 7.72 -6.00
CA PRO A 43 -9.98 9.13 -6.26
C PRO A 43 -9.02 10.11 -5.55
N ILE A 44 -8.41 9.70 -4.43
CA ILE A 44 -7.40 10.50 -3.73
C ILE A 44 -6.05 10.35 -4.44
N LYS A 45 -5.71 9.13 -4.88
CA LYS A 45 -4.49 8.85 -5.62
C LYS A 45 -4.43 9.61 -6.95
N ASP A 46 -5.57 9.75 -7.63
CA ASP A 46 -5.70 10.47 -8.91
C ASP A 46 -5.39 11.96 -8.77
N GLN A 47 -5.66 12.55 -7.60
CA GLN A 47 -5.31 13.94 -7.29
C GLN A 47 -3.81 14.13 -7.01
N LEU A 48 -3.05 13.04 -6.83
CA LEU A 48 -1.65 13.03 -6.42
C LEU A 48 -0.79 12.26 -7.44
N PRO A 49 -0.68 12.73 -8.69
CA PRO A 49 0.03 12.01 -9.76
C PRO A 49 1.54 11.88 -9.52
N ILE A 50 2.12 12.78 -8.71
CA ILE A 50 3.55 12.77 -8.37
C ILE A 50 3.90 11.61 -7.41
N LEU A 51 2.95 11.16 -6.60
CA LEU A 51 3.19 10.03 -5.70
C LEU A 51 3.08 8.71 -6.46
N SER A 52 4.04 7.81 -6.26
CA SER A 52 3.91 6.43 -6.69
C SER A 52 2.78 5.75 -5.91
N TYR A 53 2.18 4.71 -6.49
CA TYR A 53 1.24 3.86 -5.75
C TYR A 53 1.90 3.20 -4.54
N ALA A 54 3.20 2.90 -4.65
CA ALA A 54 4.00 2.32 -3.58
C ALA A 54 4.05 3.23 -2.35
N ASP A 55 4.46 4.49 -2.51
CA ASP A 55 4.49 5.44 -1.41
C ASP A 55 3.09 5.79 -0.90
N PHE A 56 2.13 5.95 -1.81
CA PHE A 56 0.76 6.28 -1.44
C PHE A 56 0.11 5.23 -0.53
N TYR A 57 0.24 3.94 -0.84
CA TYR A 57 -0.29 2.88 0.03
C TYR A 57 0.42 2.79 1.37
N GLN A 58 1.73 3.06 1.43
CA GLN A 58 2.45 3.08 2.71
C GLN A 58 2.04 4.30 3.55
N LEU A 59 1.88 5.47 2.93
CA LEU A 59 1.39 6.67 3.61
C LEU A 59 -0.04 6.48 4.14
N ALA A 60 -0.92 5.83 3.38
CA ALA A 60 -2.27 5.49 3.85
C ALA A 60 -2.23 4.61 5.12
N GLY A 61 -1.27 3.68 5.22
CA GLY A 61 -1.05 2.90 6.43
C GLY A 61 -0.54 3.73 7.62
N VAL A 62 0.40 4.64 7.39
CA VAL A 62 0.91 5.58 8.41
C VAL A 62 -0.22 6.45 8.96
N VAL A 63 -0.99 7.08 8.07
CA VAL A 63 -2.12 7.94 8.44
C VAL A 63 -3.20 7.13 9.18
N ALA A 64 -3.50 5.89 8.76
CA ALA A 64 -4.46 5.04 9.45
C ALA A 64 -4.06 4.74 10.92
N VAL A 65 -2.77 4.54 11.18
CA VAL A 65 -2.25 4.37 12.56
C VAL A 65 -2.41 5.67 13.35
N GLU A 66 -2.03 6.80 12.76
CA GLU A 66 -2.10 8.12 13.41
C GLU A 66 -3.55 8.51 13.77
N VAL A 67 -4.49 8.45 12.81
CA VAL A 67 -5.89 8.87 13.03
C VAL A 67 -6.65 8.00 14.02
N THR A 68 -6.17 6.77 14.27
CA THR A 68 -6.75 5.87 15.27
C THR A 68 -6.13 6.05 16.67
N GLY A 69 -5.28 7.07 16.86
CA GLY A 69 -4.62 7.37 18.13
C GLY A 69 -3.37 6.55 18.39
N GLY A 70 -2.82 5.93 17.34
CA GLY A 70 -1.55 5.23 17.39
C GLY A 70 -0.33 6.18 17.43
N PRO A 71 0.88 5.62 17.43
CA PRO A 71 2.11 6.42 17.41
C PRO A 71 2.31 7.13 16.06
N GLU A 72 3.09 8.20 16.07
CA GLU A 72 3.63 8.80 14.85
C GLU A 72 4.65 7.84 14.22
N VAL A 73 4.35 7.35 13.01
CA VAL A 73 5.24 6.44 12.27
C VAL A 73 6.03 7.26 11.25
N PRO A 74 7.38 7.27 11.30
CA PRO A 74 8.17 8.05 10.37
C PRO A 74 8.00 7.53 8.94
N PHE A 75 7.65 8.43 8.02
CA PHE A 75 7.49 8.11 6.61
C PHE A 75 8.65 8.66 5.78
N HIS A 76 9.23 7.80 4.93
CA HIS A 76 10.28 8.16 3.99
C HIS A 76 9.79 7.85 2.56
N PRO A 77 9.60 8.88 1.71
CA PRO A 77 9.20 8.68 0.31
C PRO A 77 10.38 8.19 -0.55
N GLY A 78 10.08 7.69 -1.74
CA GLY A 78 11.05 7.25 -2.74
C GLY A 78 10.80 5.86 -3.31
N ARG A 79 9.70 5.18 -2.94
CA ARG A 79 9.36 3.88 -3.53
C ARG A 79 8.86 4.06 -4.95
N GLN A 80 9.23 3.13 -5.82
CA GLN A 80 8.81 3.09 -7.23
C GLN A 80 7.74 2.04 -7.44
#